data_AF-A0A373CL46-F1
#
_entry.id   AF-A0A373CL46-F1
#
_cell.length_a   1.000
_cell.length_b   1.000
_cell.length_c   1.000
_cell.angle_alpha   90.00
_cell.angle_beta   90.00
_cell.angle_gamma   90.00
#
_symmetry.space_group_name_H-M   'P 1'
#
loop_
_entity.id
_entity.type
_entity.pdbx_description
1 polymer ?
#
loop_
_entity_poly.entity_id
_entity_poly.type
_entity_poly.pdbx_seq_one_letter_code
_entity_poly.pdbx_strand_id
1 'polypeptide(L)' 'MIGERYGSLVVIEKVKIPGKLKTYWRCRCDCGNTCTLEDSHLKNGHTKSCGCRRRIRLQEKRLDPTG' A
#
# COMPACT_ATOMS: atom_id res chain seq x y z
N MET A 1 -6.35 9.09 13.03
CA MET A 1 -6.12 8.57 11.66
C MET A 1 -4.70 8.81 11.20
N ILE A 2 -4.14 10.02 11.18
CA ILE A 2 -2.69 10.19 10.96
C ILE A 2 -1.94 9.69 12.19
N GLY A 3 -0.86 8.93 11.99
CA GLY A 3 -0.13 8.25 13.07
C GLY A 3 -0.71 6.89 13.49
N GLU A 4 -1.88 6.51 12.96
CA GLU A 4 -2.48 5.20 13.24
C GLU A 4 -1.70 4.08 12.54
N ARG A 5 -1.52 2.97 13.24
CA ARG A 5 -0.83 1.79 12.73
C ARG A 5 -1.83 0.68 12.40
N TYR A 6 -1.87 0.29 11.13
CA TYR A 6 -2.68 -0.81 10.61
C TYR A 6 -1.76 -1.97 10.24
N GLY A 7 -1.53 -2.88 11.19
CA GLY A 7 -0.56 -3.98 11.04
C GLY A 7 0.87 -3.45 10.92
N SER A 8 1.48 -3.57 9.74
CA SER A 8 2.84 -3.05 9.46
C SER A 8 2.84 -1.72 8.73
N LEU A 9 1.67 -1.10 8.52
CA LEU A 9 1.50 0.19 7.85
C LEU A 9 1.20 1.27 8.88
N VAL A 10 1.79 2.44 8.72
CA VAL A 10 1.56 3.64 9.53
C VAL A 10 1.04 4.74 8.62
N VAL A 11 -0.12 5.31 8.95
CA VAL A 11 -0.71 6.40 8.16
C VAL A 11 0.14 7.66 8.35
N ILE A 12 0.69 8.18 7.26
CA ILE A 12 1.53 9.40 7.27
C ILE A 12 0.76 10.63 6.79
N GLU A 13 -0.13 10.49 5.81
CA GLU A 13 -0.93 11.63 5.34
C GLU A 13 -2.24 11.22 4.67
N LYS A 14 -3.16 12.18 4.53
CA LYS A 14 -4.38 12.05 3.74
C LYS A 14 -4.12 12.47 2.30
N VAL A 15 -4.45 11.61 1.34
CA VAL A 15 -4.35 11.90 -0.09
C VAL A 15 -5.77 12.07 -0.66
N LYS A 16 -6.02 13.19 -1.31
CA LYS A 16 -7.28 13.42 -2.02
C LYS A 16 -7.01 13.35 -3.52
N ILE A 17 -7.61 12.36 -4.18
CA ILE A 17 -7.44 12.15 -5.61
C ILE A 17 -8.59 12.88 -6.33
N PRO A 18 -8.30 13.82 -7.24
CA PRO A 18 -9.34 14.50 -8.02
C PRO A 18 -10.08 13.47 -8.89
N GLY A 19 -11.41 13.57 -8.94
CA GLY A 19 -12.26 12.60 -9.66
C GLY A 19 -12.60 11.33 -8.88
N LYS A 20 -12.08 11.15 -7.66
CA LYS A 20 -12.52 10.08 -6.74
C LYS A 20 -13.33 10.69 -5.59
N LEU A 21 -14.53 10.16 -5.36
CA LEU A 21 -15.35 10.51 -4.19
C LEU A 21 -14.78 10.00 -2.87
N LYS A 22 -13.91 8.97 -2.93
CA LYS A 22 -13.38 8.28 -1.76
C LYS A 22 -12.11 8.94 -1.23
N THR A 23 -11.92 8.85 0.09
CA THR A 23 -10.70 9.31 0.75
C THR A 23 -9.60 8.27 0.63
N TYR A 24 -8.40 8.73 0.25
CA TYR A 24 -7.20 7.92 0.25
C TYR A 24 -6.24 8.39 1.35
N TRP A 25 -5.39 7.48 1.79
CA TRP A 25 -4.41 7.71 2.84
C TRP A 25 -3.08 7.14 2.38
N ARG A 26 -2.03 7.96 2.45
CA ARG A 26 -0.67 7.48 2.23
C ARG A 26 -0.16 6.91 3.54
N CYS A 27 0.28 5.66 3.45
CA CYS A 27 0.79 4.89 4.58
C CYS A 27 2.24 4.50 4.30
N ARG A 28 3.10 4.65 5.31
CA ARG A 28 4.46 4.15 5.29
C ARG A 28 4.50 2.80 5.96
N CYS A 29 5.10 1.82 5.30
CA CYS A 29 5.31 0.52 5.89
C CYS A 29 6.67 0.47 6.59
N ASP A 30 6.75 -0.39 7.59
CA ASP A 30 7.99 -0.76 8.29
C ASP A 30 9.08 -1.24 7.31
N CYS A 31 8.66 -1.80 6.17
CA CYS A 31 9.51 -2.20 5.04
C CYS A 31 10.28 -1.03 4.38
N GLY A 32 10.01 0.22 4.77
CA GLY A 32 10.53 1.44 4.14
C GLY A 32 9.70 1.92 2.95
N ASN A 33 8.87 1.07 2.36
CA ASN A 33 8.03 1.42 1.21
C ASN A 33 6.76 2.17 1.64
N THR A 34 6.24 3.03 0.76
CA THR A 34 4.96 3.74 0.98
C THR A 34 3.87 3.22 0.05
N CYS A 35 2.64 3.12 0.56
CA CYS A 35 1.48 2.71 -0.23
C CYS A 35 0.29 3.65 0.02
N THR A 36 -0.49 3.90 -1.02
CA THR A 36 -1.71 4.71 -0.93
C THR A 36 -2.91 3.78 -0.90
N LEU A 37 -3.71 3.86 0.16
CA LEU A 37 -4.85 2.97 0.40
C LEU A 37 -6.11 3.78 0.60
N GLU A 38 -7.24 3.21 0.19
CA GLU A 38 -8.55 3.79 0.44
C GLU A 38 -8.92 3.68 1.94
N ASP A 39 -9.61 4.68 2.49
CA ASP A 39 -10.13 4.69 3.87
C ASP A 39 -10.85 3.39 4.22
N SER A 40 -11.72 2.94 3.31
CA SER A 40 -12.49 1.70 3.50
C SER A 40 -11.58 0.47 3.56
N HIS A 41 -10.48 0.42 2.79
CA HIS A 41 -9.53 -0.70 2.83
C HIS A 41 -8.70 -0.72 4.12
N LEU A 42 -8.37 0.46 4.67
CA LEU A 42 -7.71 0.60 5.97
C LEU A 42 -8.62 0.11 7.09
N LYS A 43 -9.87 0.59 7.14
CA LYS A 43 -10.85 0.18 8.16
C LYS A 43 -11.23 -1.29 8.09
N ASN A 44 -11.44 -1.81 6.89
CA ASN A 44 -11.81 -3.22 6.69
C ASN A 44 -10.62 -4.17 6.90
N GLY A 45 -9.41 -3.66 7.13
CA GLY A 45 -8.22 -4.47 7.40
C GLY A 45 -7.76 -5.34 6.22
N HIS A 46 -8.24 -5.07 5.01
CA HIS A 46 -7.91 -5.82 3.79
C HIS A 46 -6.43 -5.68 3.42
N THR A 47 -5.80 -4.56 3.76
CA THR A 47 -4.38 -4.32 3.48
C THR A 47 -3.63 -4.01 4.77
N LYS A 48 -2.80 -4.98 5.21
CA LYS A 48 -1.99 -4.87 6.45
C LYS A 48 -0.48 -4.65 6.20
N SER A 49 -0.05 -4.59 4.93
CA SER A 49 1.36 -4.42 4.55
C SER A 49 1.52 -3.80 3.16
N CYS A 50 2.70 -3.23 2.88
CA CYS A 50 3.07 -2.64 1.59
C CYS A 50 3.14 -3.65 0.42
N GLY A 51 2.83 -4.93 0.65
CA GLY A 51 3.03 -5.99 -0.33
C GLY A 51 4.50 -6.41 -0.53
N CYS A 52 5.46 -5.88 0.26
CA CYS A 52 6.88 -6.25 0.19
C CYS A 52 7.12 -7.76 0.29
N ARG A 53 6.35 -8.45 1.14
CA ARG A 53 6.44 -9.92 1.30
C ARG A 53 5.79 -10.70 0.15
N ARG A 54 4.95 -10.05 -0.66
CA ARG A 54 4.25 -10.66 -1.81
C ARG A 54 4.95 -10.38 -3.14
N ARG A 55 5.93 -9.46 -3.17
CA ARG A 55 6.71 -9.11 -4.37
C ARG A 55 7.68 -10.21 -4.81
N ILE A 56 7.90 -11.25 -4.00
CA ILE A 56 8.67 -12.44 -4.39
C ILE A 56 7.88 -13.33 -5.39
N ARG A 57 6.57 -13.14 -5.58
CA ARG A 57 5.75 -13.99 -6.49
C ARG A 57 5.26 -13.34 -7.79
N LEU A 58 5.55 -12.07 -8.07
CA LEU A 58 4.99 -11.38 -9.26
C LEU A 58 6.03 -10.66 -10.14
N GLN A 59 7.32 -10.95 -9.98
CA GLN A 59 8.37 -10.54 -10.94
C GLN A 59 8.91 -11.71 -11.78
N GLU A 60 8.12 -12.75 -12.04
CA GLU A 60 8.46 -13.83 -12.99
C GLU A 60 7.56 -13.83 -14.23
N LYS A 61 7.26 -12.66 -14.82
CA LYS A 61 6.86 -12.61 -16.23
C LYS A 61 7.49 -11.42 -16.91
N ARG A 62 8.44 -11.74 -17.81
CA ARG A 62 9.18 -10.89 -18.76
C ARG A 62 10.54 -10.39 -18.26
N LEU A 63 11.49 -11.30 -18.12
CA LEU A 63 12.77 -11.11 -18.79
C LEU A 63 13.01 -12.36 -19.66
N ASP A 64 13.10 -12.08 -20.96
CA ASP A 64 13.45 -12.89 -22.12
C ASP A 64 14.54 -13.96 -21.89
N PRO A 65 14.38 -15.18 -22.44
CA PRO A 65 15.48 -16.13 -22.59
C PRO A 65 16.27 -15.82 -23.87
N THR A 66 17.39 -15.12 -23.76
CA THR A 66 18.45 -15.22 -24.78
C THR A 66 19.81 -15.10 -24.10
N GLY A 67 20.56 -16.20 -24.21
CA GLY A 67 21.89 -16.46 -23.68
C GLY A 67 22.16 -17.94 -23.88
#